data_AF-A0A9K3LAY3-F1
#
_entry.id   AF-A0A9K3LAY3-F1
#
_cell.length_a   1.000
_cell.length_b   1.000
_cell.length_c   1.000
_cell.angle_alpha   90.00
_cell.angle_beta   90.00
_cell.angle_gamma   90.00
#
_symmetry.space_group_name_H-M   'P 1'
#
loop_
_entity.id
_entity.type
_entity.pdbx_description
1 polymer ?
#
loop_
_entity_poly.entity_id
_entity_poly.type
_entity_poly.pdbx_seq_one_letter_code
_entity_poly.pdbx_strand_id
1 'polypeptide(L)'
;MAVDKFMKRIVNPNIDVDVDGDHSNVASHLHEYTHGINSDPLALFSIVFSALIHDVDHRGVSNVKLAKEDKDMATMYHNKSIAEQNSLDIAWDLLMEPEYSELRSFSFILRQTCCDSVK
;
A
#
# COMPACT_ATOMS: atom_id res chain seq x y z
N MET A 1 -4.01 -12.07 7.82
CA MET A 1 -4.24 -11.50 6.47
C MET A 1 -2.93 -11.48 5.69
N ALA A 2 -2.96 -11.48 4.35
CA ALA A 2 -1.75 -11.52 3.52
C ALA A 2 -0.80 -10.33 3.79
N VAL A 3 -1.36 -9.15 4.05
CA VAL A 3 -0.59 -7.93 4.32
C VAL A 3 0.14 -7.98 5.65
N ASP A 4 -0.44 -8.54 6.72
CA ASP A 4 0.26 -8.75 8.00
C ASP A 4 1.50 -9.65 7.82
N LYS A 5 1.39 -10.72 7.02
CA LYS A 5 2.51 -11.60 6.71
C LYS A 5 3.58 -10.91 5.87
N PHE A 6 3.18 -10.02 4.96
CA PHE A 6 4.08 -9.22 4.14
C PHE A 6 4.83 -8.17 4.98
N MET A 7 4.09 -7.41 5.79
CA MET A 7 4.67 -6.41 6.71
C MET A 7 5.63 -7.04 7.70
N LYS A 8 5.34 -8.24 8.24
CA LYS A 8 6.28 -8.98 9.10
C LYS A 8 7.62 -9.27 8.42
N ARG A 9 7.62 -9.54 7.11
CA ARG A 9 8.85 -9.79 6.33
C ARG A 9 9.61 -8.51 6.01
N ILE A 10 8.91 -7.38 5.86
CA ILE A 10 9.54 -6.08 5.62
C ILE A 10 10.14 -5.53 6.92
N VAL A 11 9.38 -5.56 8.00
CA VAL A 11 9.78 -4.98 9.29
C VAL A 11 10.81 -5.85 10.02
N ASN A 12 10.71 -7.18 9.89
CA ASN A 12 11.62 -8.12 10.53
C ASN A 12 12.03 -9.23 9.54
N PRO A 13 12.90 -8.92 8.56
CA PRO A 13 13.41 -9.93 7.65
C PRO A 13 14.26 -10.96 8.43
N ASN A 14 14.03 -12.25 8.16
CA ASN A 14 14.87 -13.32 8.71
C ASN A 14 16.23 -13.27 7.98
N ILE A 15 17.15 -12.48 8.51
CA ILE A 15 18.54 -12.43 8.06
C ILE A 15 19.33 -13.30 9.02
N ASP A 16 19.94 -14.37 8.51
CA ASP A 16 20.97 -15.10 9.24
C ASP A 16 22.20 -14.20 9.29
N VAL A 17 22.26 -13.33 10.30
CA VAL A 17 23.41 -12.48 10.55
C VAL A 17 24.49 -13.37 11.16
N ASP A 18 25.55 -13.67 10.41
CA ASP A 18 26.72 -14.36 10.95
C ASP A 18 27.25 -13.56 12.16
N VAL A 19 27.12 -14.14 13.35
CA VAL A 19 27.37 -13.48 14.65
C VAL A 19 28.86 -13.16 14.87
N ASP A 20 29.75 -13.60 13.96
CA ASP A 20 31.19 -13.32 13.99
C ASP A 20 31.62 -12.08 13.18
N GLY A 21 30.68 -11.42 12.46
CA GLY A 21 30.94 -10.26 11.61
C GLY A 21 30.47 -8.93 12.21
N ASP A 22 31.28 -7.88 11.99
CA ASP A 22 31.06 -6.49 12.39
C ASP A 22 29.58 -6.04 12.45
N HIS A 23 29.08 -5.78 13.66
CA HIS A 23 27.72 -5.29 13.94
C HIS A 23 27.43 -3.88 13.38
N SER A 24 28.42 -3.20 12.78
CA SER A 24 28.30 -1.81 12.36
C SER A 24 27.29 -1.55 11.24
N ASN A 25 26.75 -2.58 10.57
CA ASN A 25 25.97 -2.38 9.35
C ASN A 25 24.68 -3.20 9.18
N VAL A 26 24.09 -3.69 10.28
CA VAL A 26 22.81 -4.43 10.24
C VAL A 26 21.70 -3.60 9.58
N ALA A 27 21.67 -2.28 9.80
CA ALA A 27 20.65 -1.39 9.24
C ALA A 27 20.74 -1.24 7.71
N SER A 28 21.94 -1.14 7.13
CA SER A 28 22.08 -1.07 5.67
C SER A 28 21.77 -2.41 5.00
N HIS A 29 22.14 -3.52 5.64
CA HIS A 29 21.81 -4.85 5.15
C HIS A 29 20.29 -5.09 5.15
N LEU A 30 19.58 -4.56 6.16
CA LEU A 30 18.11 -4.54 6.21
C LEU A 30 17.51 -3.68 5.08
N HIS A 31 18.10 -2.51 4.83
CA HIS A 31 17.68 -1.59 3.78
C HIS A 31 17.83 -2.23 2.40
N GLU A 32 18.98 -2.81 2.08
CA GLU A 32 19.22 -3.49 0.81
C GLU A 32 18.31 -4.72 0.63
N TYR A 33 18.17 -5.55 1.67
CA TYR A 33 17.34 -6.76 1.63
C TYR A 33 15.86 -6.46 1.35
N THR A 34 15.36 -5.35 1.90
CA THR A 34 13.97 -4.91 1.70
C THR A 34 13.81 -3.93 0.54
N HIS A 35 14.86 -3.74 -0.27
CA HIS A 35 14.92 -2.77 -1.36
C HIS A 35 14.48 -1.35 -0.95
N GLY A 36 14.80 -0.96 0.28
CA GLY A 36 14.46 0.34 0.86
C GLY A 36 13.03 0.50 1.36
N ILE A 37 12.16 -0.50 1.18
CA ILE A 37 10.74 -0.43 1.60
C ILE A 37 10.62 -0.27 3.11
N ASN A 38 11.47 -0.95 3.89
CA ASN A 38 11.46 -0.82 5.35
C ASN A 38 11.93 0.57 5.83
N SER A 39 12.65 1.31 4.98
CA SER A 39 13.18 2.64 5.30
C SER A 39 12.38 3.78 4.71
N ASP A 40 11.31 3.49 3.95
CA ASP A 40 10.42 4.48 3.35
C ASP A 40 9.04 4.45 4.04
N PRO A 41 8.79 5.35 5.02
CA PRO A 41 7.50 5.49 5.68
C PRO A 41 6.33 5.69 4.71
N LEU A 42 6.55 6.34 3.56
CA LEU A 42 5.49 6.55 2.56
C LEU A 42 5.14 5.24 1.84
N ALA A 43 6.13 4.39 1.54
CA ALA A 43 5.89 3.07 0.98
C ALA A 43 5.12 2.18 1.97
N LEU A 44 5.52 2.16 3.24
CA LEU A 44 4.82 1.41 4.29
C LEU A 44 3.37 1.90 4.46
N PHE A 45 3.16 3.22 4.52
CA PHE A 45 1.82 3.80 4.57
C PHE A 45 1.00 3.39 3.34
N SER A 46 1.57 3.47 2.14
CA SER A 46 0.88 3.12 0.88
C SER A 46 0.44 1.66 0.85
N ILE A 47 1.27 0.73 1.37
CA ILE A 47 0.93 -0.69 1.49
C ILE A 47 -0.26 -0.89 2.43
N VAL A 48 -0.19 -0.28 3.63
CA VAL A 48 -1.26 -0.40 4.64
C VAL A 48 -2.55 0.25 4.15
N PHE A 49 -2.46 1.42 3.52
CA PHE A 49 -3.59 2.13 2.96
C PHE A 49 -4.24 1.33 1.82
N SER A 50 -3.45 0.79 0.88
CA SER A 50 -3.97 -0.09 -0.17
C SER A 50 -4.70 -1.29 0.40
N ALA A 51 -4.15 -1.92 1.46
CA ALA A 51 -4.78 -3.04 2.14
C ALA A 51 -6.13 -2.66 2.78
N LEU A 52 -6.22 -1.46 3.35
CA LEU A 52 -7.44 -0.96 3.98
C LEU A 52 -8.56 -0.79 2.95
N ILE A 53 -8.23 -0.32 1.74
CA ILE A 53 -9.23 0.07 0.73
C ILE A 53 -9.51 -0.99 -0.35
N HIS A 54 -8.72 -2.07 -0.43
CA HIS A 54 -8.69 -2.94 -1.63
C HIS A 54 -10.02 -3.61 -2.02
N ASP A 55 -10.95 -3.79 -1.08
CA ASP A 55 -12.24 -4.49 -1.28
C ASP A 55 -13.44 -3.60 -0.85
N VAL A 56 -13.29 -2.28 -0.88
CA VAL A 56 -14.42 -1.36 -0.61
C VAL A 56 -15.53 -1.59 -1.62
N ASP A 57 -16.77 -1.74 -1.14
CA ASP A 57 -17.95 -2.07 -1.97
C ASP A 57 -17.83 -3.40 -2.75
N HIS A 58 -17.01 -4.35 -2.28
CA HIS A 58 -16.95 -5.67 -2.90
C HIS A 58 -18.29 -6.43 -2.75
N ARG A 59 -18.96 -6.73 -3.87
CA ARG A 59 -20.33 -7.29 -3.92
C ARG A 59 -20.43 -8.80 -3.69
N GLY A 60 -19.32 -9.46 -3.33
CA GLY A 60 -19.28 -10.92 -3.10
C GLY A 60 -19.39 -11.77 -4.37
N VAL A 61 -19.21 -11.16 -5.54
CA VAL A 61 -19.24 -11.82 -6.85
C VAL A 61 -17.96 -11.53 -7.63
N SER A 62 -17.55 -12.43 -8.51
CA SER A 62 -16.37 -12.22 -9.35
C SER A 62 -16.61 -11.13 -10.40
N ASN A 63 -15.52 -10.51 -10.89
CA ASN A 63 -15.57 -9.53 -11.99
C ASN A 63 -16.33 -10.02 -13.23
N VAL A 64 -16.26 -11.32 -13.57
CA VAL A 64 -17.00 -11.90 -14.70
C VAL A 64 -18.52 -11.86 -14.48
N LYS A 65 -18.97 -12.08 -13.24
CA LYS A 65 -20.39 -12.01 -12.88
C LYS A 65 -20.84 -10.55 -12.74
N LEU A 66 -20.03 -9.73 -12.07
CA LEU A 66 -20.27 -8.29 -11.93
C LEU A 66 -20.44 -7.61 -13.29
N ALA A 67 -19.60 -7.94 -14.28
CA ALA A 67 -19.69 -7.38 -15.63
C ALA A 67 -21.05 -7.67 -16.33
N LYS A 68 -21.70 -8.77 -15.96
CA LYS A 68 -23.01 -9.17 -16.52
C LYS A 68 -24.17 -8.54 -15.76
N GLU A 69 -24.02 -8.38 -14.45
CA GLU A 69 -25.06 -7.87 -13.54
C GLU A 69 -25.12 -6.34 -13.55
N ASP A 70 -23.99 -5.66 -13.72
CA ASP A 70 -23.87 -4.19 -13.73
C ASP A 70 -23.13 -3.72 -14.98
N LYS A 71 -23.90 -3.51 -16.06
CA LYS A 71 -23.35 -3.16 -17.38
C LYS A 71 -22.78 -1.76 -17.43
N ASP A 72 -23.32 -0.83 -16.62
CA ASP A 72 -22.88 0.56 -16.61
C ASP A 72 -21.50 0.65 -15.98
N MET A 73 -21.30 0.01 -14.82
CA MET A 73 -20.00 -0.10 -14.16
C MET A 73 -18.99 -0.88 -15.03
N ALA A 74 -19.42 -1.96 -15.68
CA ALA A 74 -18.58 -2.71 -16.61
C ALA A 74 -18.11 -1.88 -17.81
N THR A 75 -18.98 -1.01 -18.32
CA THR A 75 -18.68 -0.09 -19.42
C THR A 75 -17.70 0.99 -18.96
N MET A 76 -17.95 1.59 -17.79
CA MET A 76 -17.11 2.59 -17.15
C MET A 76 -15.67 2.10 -16.98
N TYR A 77 -15.50 0.89 -16.45
CA TYR A 77 -14.17 0.28 -16.22
C TYR A 77 -13.67 -0.59 -17.38
N HIS A 78 -14.28 -0.49 -18.56
CA HIS A 78 -13.87 -1.20 -19.77
C HIS A 78 -13.67 -2.73 -19.58
N ASN A 79 -14.51 -3.36 -18.76
CA ASN A 79 -14.44 -4.79 -18.40
C ASN A 79 -13.09 -5.24 -17.82
N LYS A 80 -12.31 -4.35 -17.22
CA LYS A 80 -11.02 -4.66 -16.59
C LYS A 80 -11.11 -4.34 -15.11
N SER A 81 -10.73 -5.28 -14.26
CA SER A 81 -10.58 -5.07 -12.81
C SER A 81 -11.71 -4.21 -12.20
N ILE A 82 -12.97 -4.58 -12.49
CA ILE A 82 -14.15 -3.73 -12.25
C ILE A 82 -14.30 -3.45 -10.75
N ALA A 83 -14.27 -4.49 -9.92
CA ALA A 83 -14.38 -4.38 -8.47
C ALA A 83 -13.20 -3.61 -7.85
N GLU A 84 -11.98 -3.86 -8.35
CA GLU A 84 -10.77 -3.22 -7.84
C GLU A 84 -10.72 -1.72 -8.17
N GLN A 85 -11.11 -1.33 -9.38
CA GLN A 85 -11.19 0.09 -9.76
C GLN A 85 -12.32 0.81 -9.01
N ASN A 86 -13.49 0.17 -8.86
CA ASN A 86 -14.59 0.71 -8.04
C ASN A 86 -14.15 0.95 -6.59
N SER A 87 -13.44 -0.02 -6.00
CA SER A 87 -12.90 0.12 -4.64
C SER A 87 -11.97 1.32 -4.53
N LEU A 88 -11.08 1.51 -5.52
CA LEU A 88 -10.15 2.62 -5.56
C LEU A 88 -10.86 3.97 -5.72
N ASP A 89 -11.80 4.08 -6.65
CA ASP A 89 -12.53 5.34 -6.92
C ASP A 89 -13.34 5.77 -5.69
N ILE A 90 -14.10 4.85 -5.08
CA ILE A 90 -14.88 5.15 -3.86
C ILE A 90 -13.96 5.61 -2.73
N ALA A 91 -12.86 4.89 -2.50
CA ALA A 91 -11.92 5.25 -1.45
C ALA A 91 -11.22 6.58 -1.72
N TRP A 92 -10.91 6.88 -2.98
CA TRP A 92 -10.28 8.13 -3.38
C TRP A 92 -11.24 9.31 -3.23
N ASP A 93 -12.50 9.16 -3.66
CA ASP A 93 -13.53 10.17 -3.51
C ASP A 93 -13.77 10.50 -2.03
N LEU A 94 -13.88 9.48 -1.18
CA LEU A 94 -13.98 9.65 0.27
C LEU A 94 -12.74 10.36 0.83
N LEU A 95 -11.54 9.97 0.38
CA LEU A 95 -10.29 10.61 0.81
C LEU A 95 -10.23 12.08 0.41
N MET A 96 -10.94 12.54 -0.63
CA MET A 96 -10.96 13.95 -1.04
C MET A 96 -11.90 14.83 -0.20
N GLU A 97 -12.77 14.24 0.61
CA GLU A 97 -13.69 15.01 1.47
C GLU A 97 -12.94 15.92 2.46
N PRO A 98 -13.48 17.10 2.81
CA PRO A 98 -12.83 18.06 3.72
C PRO A 98 -12.38 17.47 5.06
N GLU A 99 -13.13 16.50 5.58
CA GLU A 99 -12.93 15.77 6.82
C GLU A 99 -11.58 15.03 6.86
N TYR A 100 -11.05 14.65 5.71
CA TYR A 100 -9.76 13.95 5.57
C TYR A 100 -8.61 14.87 5.14
N SER A 101 -8.79 16.20 5.17
CA SER A 101 -7.75 17.16 4.80
C SER A 101 -6.44 16.99 5.56
N GLU A 102 -6.49 16.71 6.86
CA GLU A 102 -5.31 16.43 7.70
C GLU A 102 -4.57 15.15 7.26
N LEU A 103 -5.31 14.09 6.92
CA LEU A 103 -4.72 12.84 6.42
C LEU A 103 -4.01 13.05 5.08
N ARG A 104 -4.58 13.87 4.20
CA ARG A 104 -3.93 14.24 2.94
C ARG A 104 -2.67 15.06 3.18
N SER A 105 -2.73 16.05 4.09
CA SER A 105 -1.58 16.87 4.48
C SER A 105 -0.43 16.01 5.03
N PHE A 106 -0.73 15.00 5.85
CA PHE A 106 0.27 14.07 6.37
C PHE A 106 1.02 13.31 5.26
N SER A 107 0.29 12.86 4.23
CA SER A 107 0.90 12.18 3.07
C SER A 107 1.87 13.09 2.30
N PHE A 108 1.56 14.39 2.20
CA PHE A 108 2.46 15.38 1.58
C PHE A 108 3.70 15.64 2.44
N ILE A 109 3.56 15.70 3.77
CA ILE A 109 4.67 15.88 4.70
C ILE A 109 5.61 14.68 4.66
N LEU A 110 5.08 13.45 4.68
CA LEU A 110 5.88 12.22 4.57
C LEU A 110 6.75 12.23 3.30
N ARG A 111 6.20 12.68 2.17
CA ARG A 111 6.95 12.80 0.92
C ARG A 111 8.11 13.80 1.03
N GLN A 112 7.90 14.94 1.68
CA GLN A 112 8.94 15.96 1.86
C GLN A 112 10.04 15.48 2.80
N THR A 113 9.69 14.88 3.94
CA THR A 113 10.66 14.36 4.92
C THR A 113 11.49 13.20 4.38
N CYS A 114 10.91 12.32 3.54
CA CYS A 114 11.69 11.30 2.82
C CYS A 114 12.68 11.93 1.83
N CYS A 115 12.30 12.97 1.08
CA CYS A 115 13.22 13.64 0.15
C CYS A 115 14.39 14.35 0.85
N ASP A 116 14.17 14.85 2.07
CA ASP A 116 15.20 15.57 2.83
C ASP A 116 16.15 14.63 3.59
N SER A 117 15.73 13.39 3.89
CA SER A 117 16.58 12.38 4.56
C SER A 117 17.54 11.62 3.63
N VAL A 118 17.50 11.90 2.32
CA VAL A 118 18.36 11.28 1.29
C VAL A 118 19.49 12.23 0.83
N LYS A 119 19.65 13.39 1.49
CA LYS A 119 20.78 14.32 1.31
C LYS A 119 21.72 14.28 2.50
#